data_AF-A0A968QFY1-F1
#
_entry.id   AF-A0A968QFY1-F1
#
_cell.length_a   1.000
_cell.length_b   1.000
_cell.length_c   1.000
_cell.angle_alpha   90.00
_cell.angle_beta   90.00
_cell.angle_gamma   90.00
#
_symmetry.space_group_name_H-M   'P 1'
#
loop_
_entity.id
_entity.type
_entity.pdbx_description
1 polymer ?
#
loop_
_entity_poly.entity_id
_entity_poly.type
_entity_poly.pdbx_seq_one_letter_code
_entity_poly.pdbx_strand_id
1 'polypeptide(L)'
;DFSELGGGRRDVQGDSFESILYAFGVKKLNGNEFKRETELIRVIDEELSYLYPGFPQWLAKTIRTSETIFNVAYRDGEAVGVAVWKPKGKGFNLSRETL
;
A
#
# COMPACT_ATOMS: atom_id res chain seq x y z
N ASP A 1 7.80 4.02 -24.29
CA ASP A 1 7.76 5.46 -24.58
C ASP A 1 6.81 6.08 -23.58
N PHE A 2 7.33 6.77 -22.55
CA PHE A 2 6.56 7.32 -21.42
C PHE A 2 6.33 8.83 -21.58
N SER A 3 6.36 9.29 -22.82
CA SER A 3 6.40 10.71 -23.22
C SER A 3 5.05 11.44 -23.05
N GLU A 4 3.96 10.74 -22.70
CA GLU A 4 2.62 11.34 -22.56
C GLU A 4 2.17 11.66 -21.13
N LEU A 5 2.99 11.39 -20.10
CA LEU A 5 2.68 11.84 -18.72
C LEU A 5 3.12 13.29 -18.44
N GLY A 6 3.41 14.06 -19.50
CA GLY A 6 3.88 15.45 -19.46
C GLY A 6 2.81 16.47 -19.14
N GLY A 7 2.20 16.37 -17.96
CA GLY A 7 1.28 17.38 -17.40
C GLY A 7 1.70 17.90 -16.02
N GLY A 8 2.98 17.74 -15.65
CA GLY A 8 3.50 18.10 -14.33
C GLY A 8 3.58 19.61 -14.10
N ARG A 9 3.01 20.07 -12.97
CA ARG A 9 3.30 21.41 -12.41
C ARG A 9 4.80 21.51 -12.13
N ARG A 10 5.43 22.60 -12.58
CA ARG A 10 6.89 22.81 -12.60
C ARG A 10 7.45 23.37 -11.29
N ASP A 11 6.69 23.34 -10.20
CA ASP A 11 7.01 23.97 -8.92
C ASP A 11 7.58 23.02 -7.86
N VAL A 12 7.52 21.70 -8.07
CA VAL A 12 8.04 20.72 -7.11
C VAL A 12 9.53 20.45 -7.39
N GLN A 13 10.40 21.35 -6.91
CA GLN A 13 11.83 21.09 -6.76
C GLN A 13 12.05 20.09 -5.62
N GLY A 14 12.06 18.80 -5.96
CA GLY A 14 12.38 17.73 -5.02
C GLY A 14 12.41 16.39 -5.74
N ASP A 15 13.58 15.97 -6.20
CA ASP A 15 13.80 14.74 -6.98
C ASP A 15 13.70 13.45 -6.13
N SER A 16 12.74 13.36 -5.21
CA SER A 16 12.52 12.17 -4.39
C SER A 16 11.19 11.50 -4.76
N PHE A 17 11.17 10.17 -4.77
CA PHE A 17 9.93 9.39 -4.97
C PHE A 17 8.82 9.80 -4.00
N GLU A 18 9.18 10.24 -2.79
CA GLU A 18 8.26 10.77 -1.78
C GLU A 18 7.59 12.09 -2.21
N SER A 19 8.31 12.95 -2.95
CA SER A 19 7.76 14.19 -3.51
C SER A 19 6.73 13.92 -4.61
N ILE A 20 6.95 12.85 -5.39
CA ILE A 20 5.99 12.34 -6.39
C ILE A 20 4.74 11.81 -5.67
N LEU A 21 4.89 10.92 -4.68
CA LEU A 21 3.75 10.38 -3.92
C LEU A 21 2.89 11.49 -3.31
N TYR A 22 3.53 12.52 -2.75
CA TYR A 22 2.84 13.68 -2.19
C TYR A 22 2.09 14.51 -3.24
N ALA A 23 2.70 14.74 -4.41
CA ALA A 23 2.08 15.47 -5.51
C ALA A 23 0.88 14.74 -6.14
N PHE A 24 0.84 13.41 -6.06
CA PHE A 24 -0.24 12.56 -6.61
C PHE A 24 -1.27 12.11 -5.57
N GLY A 25 -1.22 12.64 -4.34
CA GLY A 25 -2.19 12.31 -3.30
C GLY A 25 -2.05 10.89 -2.75
N VAL A 26 -0.87 10.28 -2.81
CA VAL A 26 -0.63 8.93 -2.26
C VAL A 26 -0.04 9.03 -0.85
N LYS A 27 -0.62 8.33 0.12
CA LYS A 27 -0.08 8.18 1.47
C LYS A 27 0.38 6.77 1.72
N LYS A 28 1.59 6.64 2.26
CA LYS A 28 2.14 5.39 2.75
C LYS A 28 1.69 5.18 4.20
N LEU A 29 0.92 4.12 4.43
CA LEU A 29 0.35 3.76 5.73
C LEU A 29 0.90 2.42 6.20
N ASN A 30 1.19 2.31 7.49
CA ASN A 30 1.39 1.03 8.16
C ASN A 30 0.03 0.42 8.56
N GLY A 31 0.03 -0.84 9.02
CA GLY A 31 -1.21 -1.53 9.40
C GLY A 31 -2.05 -0.82 10.47
N ASN A 32 -1.46 -0.07 11.40
CA ASN A 32 -2.22 0.68 12.42
C ASN A 32 -2.85 1.96 11.87
N GLU A 33 -2.21 2.59 10.89
CA GLU A 33 -2.74 3.76 10.20
C GLU A 33 -3.84 3.35 9.22
N PHE A 34 -3.61 2.30 8.43
CA PHE A 34 -4.56 1.79 7.45
C PHE A 34 -5.88 1.32 8.06
N LYS A 35 -5.88 0.82 9.31
CA LYS A 35 -7.13 0.49 10.06
C LYS A 35 -8.11 1.66 10.17
N ARG A 36 -7.65 2.90 10.00
CA ARG A 36 -8.49 4.10 10.06
C ARG A 36 -9.20 4.39 8.74
N GLU A 37 -8.78 3.76 7.64
CA GLU A 37 -9.42 3.85 6.31
C GLU A 37 -10.66 2.93 6.23
N THR A 38 -11.63 3.13 7.13
CA THR A 38 -12.74 2.19 7.36
C THR A 38 -13.60 1.96 6.12
N GLU A 39 -13.86 3.01 5.35
CA GLU A 39 -14.68 2.92 4.14
C GLU A 39 -13.96 2.17 3.02
N LEU A 40 -12.68 2.48 2.79
CA LEU A 40 -11.85 1.77 1.81
C LEU A 40 -11.76 0.27 2.16
N ILE A 41 -11.54 -0.06 3.44
CA ILE A 41 -11.49 -1.44 3.91
C ILE A 41 -12.83 -2.15 3.64
N ARG A 42 -13.95 -1.50 3.94
CA ARG A 42 -15.31 -2.03 3.72
C ARG A 42 -15.53 -2.34 2.24
N VAL A 43 -15.27 -1.37 1.36
CA VAL A 43 -15.43 -1.54 -0.09
C VAL A 43 -14.57 -2.69 -0.61
N ILE A 44 -13.30 -2.76 -0.22
CA ILE A 44 -12.40 -3.85 -0.64
C ILE A 44 -12.90 -5.22 -0.17
N ASP A 45 -13.38 -5.31 1.08
CA ASP A 45 -13.93 -6.55 1.63
C ASP A 45 -15.19 -6.98 0.88
N GLU A 46 -16.14 -6.08 0.63
CA GLU A 46 -17.37 -6.37 -0.10
C GLU A 46 -17.12 -6.82 -1.54
N GLU A 47 -16.23 -6.12 -2.26
CA GLU A 47 -15.93 -6.39 -3.68
C GLU A 47 -15.15 -7.70 -3.87
N LEU A 48 -14.25 -8.04 -2.96
CA LEU A 48 -13.32 -9.17 -3.15
C LEU A 48 -13.71 -10.44 -2.39
N SER A 49 -14.49 -10.34 -1.31
CA SER A 49 -14.83 -11.52 -0.49
C SER A 49 -15.66 -12.55 -1.23
N TYR A 50 -16.57 -12.11 -2.09
CA TYR A 50 -17.35 -13.02 -2.93
C TYR A 50 -16.48 -13.75 -3.97
N LEU A 51 -15.47 -13.06 -4.52
CA LEU A 51 -14.59 -13.60 -5.55
C LEU A 51 -13.53 -14.55 -4.97
N TYR A 52 -13.14 -14.33 -3.71
CA TYR A 52 -12.02 -15.01 -3.07
C TYR A 52 -12.40 -15.43 -1.64
N PRO A 53 -12.83 -16.69 -1.41
CA PRO A 53 -13.33 -17.13 -0.11
C PRO A 53 -12.38 -16.97 1.09
N GLY A 54 -11.06 -16.90 0.84
CA GLY A 54 -10.04 -16.68 1.88
C GLY A 54 -9.65 -15.21 2.08
N PHE A 55 -10.26 -14.30 1.33
CA PHE A 55 -9.91 -12.89 1.31
C PHE A 55 -10.19 -12.17 2.64
N PRO A 56 -11.34 -12.35 3.31
CA PRO A 56 -11.58 -11.70 4.60
C PRO A 56 -10.50 -12.03 5.64
N GLN A 57 -10.12 -13.31 5.74
CA GLN A 57 -9.10 -13.75 6.69
C GLN A 57 -7.72 -13.23 6.29
N TRP A 58 -7.41 -13.20 5.00
CA TRP A 58 -6.19 -12.62 4.47
C TRP A 58 -6.11 -11.13 4.76
N LEU A 59 -7.17 -10.36 4.49
CA LEU A 59 -7.23 -8.91 4.71
C LEU A 59 -7.03 -8.59 6.20
N ALA A 60 -7.77 -9.26 7.09
CA ALA A 60 -7.63 -9.09 8.54
C ALA A 60 -6.21 -9.41 9.04
N LYS A 61 -5.56 -10.44 8.50
CA LYS A 61 -4.16 -10.79 8.84
C LYS A 61 -3.18 -9.74 8.32
N THR A 62 -3.38 -9.28 7.09
CA THR A 62 -2.52 -8.32 6.39
C THR A 62 -2.52 -6.97 7.10
N ILE A 63 -3.69 -6.47 7.52
CA ILE A 63 -3.86 -5.21 8.28
C ILE A 63 -3.22 -5.29 9.68
N ARG A 64 -3.23 -6.47 10.32
CA ARG A 64 -2.61 -6.65 11.65
C ARG A 64 -1.09 -6.74 11.61
N THR A 65 -0.49 -7.01 10.45
CA THR A 65 0.95 -7.22 10.33
C THR A 65 1.66 -5.87 10.21
N SER A 66 2.56 -5.56 11.15
CA SER A 66 3.30 -4.29 11.20
C SER A 66 4.27 -4.07 10.04
N GLU A 67 4.71 -5.14 9.40
CA GLU A 67 5.61 -5.10 8.25
C GLU A 67 4.88 -4.78 6.94
N THR A 68 3.55 -4.92 6.89
CA THR A 68 2.78 -4.60 5.68
C THR A 68 2.70 -3.10 5.51
N ILE A 69 2.93 -2.65 4.27
CA ILE A 69 2.77 -1.26 3.90
C ILE A 69 1.64 -1.14 2.87
N PHE A 70 0.81 -0.12 3.05
CA PHE A 70 -0.34 0.21 2.24
C PHE A 70 -0.11 1.59 1.61
N ASN A 71 0.03 1.67 0.29
CA ASN A 71 0.03 2.94 -0.42
C ASN A 71 -1.41 3.23 -0.83
N VAL A 72 -2.04 4.20 -0.17
CA VAL A 72 -3.42 4.61 -0.46
C VAL A 72 -3.39 5.87 -1.31
N ALA A 73 -4.04 5.82 -2.47
CA ALA A 73 -4.21 6.97 -3.35
C ALA A 73 -5.50 7.70 -2.97
N TYR A 74 -5.44 9.03 -2.87
CA TYR A 74 -6.58 9.89 -2.58
C TYR A 74 -6.83 10.85 -3.74
N ARG A 75 -8.11 11.12 -4.01
CA ARG A 75 -8.59 12.17 -4.91
C ARG A 75 -9.65 12.96 -4.19
N ASP A 76 -9.53 14.28 -4.15
CA ASP A 76 -10.50 15.18 -3.49
C ASP A 76 -10.80 14.83 -2.03
N GLY A 77 -9.84 14.24 -1.33
CA GLY A 77 -9.97 13.80 0.07
C GLY A 77 -10.51 12.38 0.26
N GLU A 78 -10.94 11.71 -0.81
CA GLU A 78 -11.48 10.35 -0.79
C GLU A 78 -10.44 9.33 -1.26
N ALA A 79 -10.39 8.17 -0.60
CA ALA A 79 -9.49 7.10 -1.01
C ALA A 79 -10.04 6.40 -2.26
N VAL A 80 -9.23 6.34 -3.33
CA VAL A 80 -9.64 5.79 -4.64
C VAL A 80 -8.93 4.46 -4.98
N GLY A 81 -7.96 4.05 -4.17
CA GLY A 81 -7.29 2.77 -4.37
C GLY A 81 -6.17 2.52 -3.39
N VAL A 82 -5.74 1.26 -3.30
CA VAL A 82 -4.63 0.85 -2.45
C VAL A 82 -3.73 -0.16 -3.16
N ALA A 83 -2.42 0.04 -3.02
CA ALA A 83 -1.42 -0.98 -3.32
C ALA A 83 -0.85 -1.51 -2.00
N VAL A 84 -0.89 -2.84 -1.84
CA VAL A 84 -0.41 -3.53 -0.63
C VAL A 84 0.91 -4.22 -0.95
N TRP A 85 1.95 -3.96 -0.16
CA TRP A 85 3.19 -4.72 -0.26
C TRP A 85 3.70 -5.17 1.11
N LYS A 86 4.29 -6.37 1.11
CA LYS A 86 4.98 -6.93 2.26
C LYS A 86 6.45 -7.12 1.89
N PRO A 87 7.39 -6.38 2.50
CA PRO A 87 8.81 -6.60 2.28
C PRO A 87 9.16 -8.03 2.73
N LYS A 88 9.92 -8.76 1.91
CA LYS A 88 10.50 -10.04 2.34
C LYS A 88 11.49 -9.72 3.47
N GLY A 89 11.24 -10.24 4.67
CA GLY A 89 12.21 -10.15 5.76
C GLY A 89 13.57 -10.70 5.31
N LYS A 90 14.66 -10.11 5.80
CA LYS A 90 16.01 -10.68 5.61
C LYS A 90 15.95 -12.14 6.08
N GLY A 91 16.21 -13.07 5.18
CA GLY A 91 16.18 -14.50 5.46
C GLY A 91 17.01 -14.81 6.70
N PHE A 92 16.43 -15.61 7.60
CA PHE A 92 17.14 -16.20 8.72
C PHE A 92 18.26 -17.06 8.12
N ASN A 93 19.50 -16.60 8.18
CA ASN A 93 20.66 -17.44 7.88
C ASN A 93 20.75 -18.47 9.02
N LEU A 94 20.22 -19.67 8.79
CA LEU A 94 20.66 -20.84 9.53
C LEU A 94 22.10 -21.10 9.06
N SER A 95 23.08 -20.67 9.86
CA SER A 95 24.45 -21.16 9.73
C SER A 95 24.39 -22.68 9.75
N ARG A 96 24.91 -23.29 8.67
CA ARG A 96 25.20 -24.72 8.61
C ARG A 96 26.28 -25.04 9.62
N GLU A 97 25.88 -25.24 10.87
CA GLU A 97 26.63 -26.00 11.85
C GLU A 97 25.63 -26.96 12.48
N THR A 98 25.60 -28.20 11.96
CA THR A 98 25.35 -29.47 12.65
C THR A 98 24.98 -30.50 11.58
N LEU A 99 26.00 -31.19 11.06
CA LEU A 99 25.91 -32.58 10.56
C LEU A 99 27.15 -33.31 11.07
#